data_AF-A0A0E3R714-F1
#
_entry.id   AF-A0A0E3R714-F1
#
_cell.length_a   1.000
_cell.length_b   1.000
_cell.length_c   1.000
_cell.angle_alpha   90.00
_cell.angle_beta   90.00
_cell.angle_gamma   90.00
#
_symmetry.space_group_name_H-M   'P 1'
#
loop_
_entity.id
_entity.type
_entity.pdbx_description
1 polymer ?
#
loop_
_entity_poly.entity_id
_entity_poly.type
_entity_poly.pdbx_seq_one_letter_code
_entity_poly.pdbx_strand_id
1 'polypeptide(L)' 'MNRQYGGTGLGLALVKQFVDLHKGRVWFTSVQGKGSSLIFELPVNGLDEMEKTDNVFKDSATKVGVSANFSG' A
#
# COMPACT_ATOMS: atom_id res chain seq x y z
N MET A 1 -3.80 31.12 19.60
CA MET A 1 -2.99 30.62 18.46
C MET A 1 -1.93 29.66 19.00
N ASN A 2 -1.99 28.35 18.73
CA ASN A 2 -0.81 27.45 18.66
C ASN A 2 -1.26 26.03 18.26
N ARG A 3 -1.34 25.72 16.96
CA ARG A 3 -1.36 24.32 16.51
C ARG A 3 0.07 23.93 16.18
N GLN A 4 0.83 23.59 17.21
CA GLN A 4 2.12 22.90 17.09
C GLN A 4 1.84 21.43 16.73
N TYR A 5 1.22 21.19 15.57
CA TYR A 5 1.11 19.86 14.98
C TYR A 5 2.14 19.73 13.85
N GLY A 6 3.36 20.21 14.08
CA GLY A 6 4.52 19.77 13.34
C GLY A 6 5.05 18.55 14.07
N GLY A 7 4.71 17.34 13.62
CA GLY A 7 5.33 16.14 14.17
C GLY A 7 6.85 16.28 14.17
N THR A 8 7.54 15.59 15.08
CA THR A 8 9.01 15.68 15.28
C THR A 8 9.84 15.25 14.06
N GLY A 9 9.22 14.92 12.92
CA GLY A 9 9.90 14.40 11.73
C GLY A 9 10.44 12.98 11.87
N LEU A 10 10.22 12.33 13.03
CA LEU A 10 10.81 11.02 13.33
C LEU A 10 10.13 9.86 12.60
N GLY A 11 8.87 10.00 12.18
CA GLY A 11 8.10 8.90 11.62
C GLY A 11 8.77 8.22 10.42
N LEU A 12 9.25 9.01 9.45
CA LEU A 12 9.90 8.46 8.25
C LEU A 12 11.30 7.89 8.55
N ALA A 13 12.01 8.48 9.52
CA ALA A 13 13.29 7.95 9.98
C ALA A 13 13.13 6.57 10.62
N LEU A 14 12.09 6.38 11.44
CA LEU A 14 11.75 5.09 12.05
C LEU A 14 11.37 4.06 11.00
N VAL A 15 10.54 4.42 10.01
CA VAL A 15 10.18 3.53 8.91
C VAL A 15 11.42 3.08 8.16
N LYS A 16 12.34 4.00 7.85
CA LYS A 16 13.59 3.67 7.18
C LYS A 16 14.43 2.70 8.00
N GLN A 17 14.62 2.97 9.29
CA GLN A 17 15.37 2.07 10.18
C GLN A 17 14.73 0.68 10.24
N PHE A 18 13.41 0.60 10.35
CA PHE A 18 12.69 -0.67 10.43
C PHE A 18 12.85 -1.49 9.14
N VAL A 19 12.71 -0.84 7.98
CA VAL A 19 12.90 -1.49 6.67
C VAL A 19 14.35 -1.92 6.47
N ASP A 20 15.33 -1.08 6.84
CA ASP A 20 16.75 -1.39 6.74
C ASP A 20 17.13 -2.59 7.65
N LEU A 21 16.57 -2.68 8.87
CA LEU A 21 16.77 -3.83 9.79
C LEU A 21 16.27 -5.15 9.19
N HIS A 22 15.17 -5.10 8.44
CA HIS A 22 14.61 -6.26 7.75
C HIS A 22 15.27 -6.52 6.39
N LYS A 23 16.36 -5.80 6.03
CA LYS A 23 17.03 -5.90 4.72
C LYS A 23 16.07 -5.61 3.55
N GLY A 24 15.06 -4.77 3.79
CA GLY A 24 14.10 -4.31 2.81
C GLY A 24 14.56 -3.08 2.05
N ARG A 25 13.64 -2.50 1.27
CA ARG A 25 13.84 -1.24 0.54
C ARG A 25 12.67 -0.30 0.80
N VAL A 26 12.93 1.00 0.89
CA VAL A 26 11.89 2.03 1.04
C VAL A 26 12.20 3.21 0.12
N TRP A 27 11.18 3.75 -0.55
CA TRP A 27 11.27 4.92 -1.41
C TRP A 27 9.93 5.64 -1.48
N PHE A 28 9.92 6.78 -2.15
CA PHE A 28 8.74 7.62 -2.24
C PHE A 28 8.53 8.08 -3.68
N THR A 29 7.26 8.20 -4.06
CA THR A 29 6.84 8.74 -5.35
C THR A 29 5.86 9.88 -5.08
N SER A 30 6.03 11.00 -5.77
CA SER A 30 5.17 12.17 -5.59
C SER A 30 4.86 12.75 -6.94
N VAL A 31 3.60 13.14 -7.12
CA VAL A 31 3.17 13.87 -8.30
C VAL A 31 2.42 15.10 -7.81
N GLN A 32 2.94 16.28 -8.18
CA GLN A 32 2.36 17.55 -7.77
C GLN A 32 0.87 17.60 -8.15
N GLY A 33 0.03 17.99 -7.19
CA GLY A 33 -1.42 18.05 -7.37
C GLY A 33 -2.16 16.70 -7.36
N LYS A 34 -1.46 15.55 -7.38
CA LYS A 34 -2.07 14.22 -7.25
C LYS A 34 -1.78 13.55 -5.91
N GLY A 35 -0.75 14.02 -5.22
CA GLY A 35 -0.38 13.52 -3.91
C GLY A 35 0.94 12.76 -3.94
N SER A 36 1.05 11.82 -3.02
CA SER A 36 2.34 11.30 -2.56
C SER A 36 2.16 9.88 -2.02
N SER A 37 3.05 8.97 -2.40
CA SER A 37 3.01 7.56 -2.04
C SER A 37 4.36 7.11 -1.53
N LEU A 38 4.39 6.68 -0.27
CA LEU A 38 5.54 6.02 0.36
C LEU A 38 5.40 4.51 0.17
N ILE A 39 6.43 3.88 -0.38
CA ILE A 39 6.42 2.47 -0.76
C ILE A 39 7.62 1.78 -0.10
N PHE A 40 7.41 0.57 0.42
CA PHE A 40 8.48 -0.25 0.96
C PHE A 40 8.28 -1.72 0.59
N GLU A 41 9.38 -2.47 0.55
CA GLU A 41 9.45 -3.89 0.26
C GLU A 41 10.25 -4.57 1.37
N LEU A 42 9.77 -5.70 1.86
CA LEU A 42 10.48 -6.54 2.83
C LEU A 42 10.74 -7.92 2.23
N PRO A 43 11.94 -8.49 2.39
CA PRO A 43 12.20 -9.86 1.97
C PRO A 43 11.41 -10.82 2.85
N VAL A 44 10.67 -11.74 2.23
CA VAL A 44 9.92 -12.79 2.93
C VAL A 44 10.83 -14.02 3.03
N ASN A 45 11.56 -14.13 4.14
CA ASN A 45 12.37 -15.31 4.43
C ASN A 45 11.49 -16.29 5.23
N GLY A 46 11.17 -17.44 4.66
CA GLY A 46 10.31 -18.46 5.30
C GLY A 46 9.18 -19.00 4.44
N LEU A 47 9.08 -18.64 3.15
CA LEU A 47 8.20 -19.33 2.20
C LEU A 47 8.82 -20.64 1.67
N ASP A 48 9.60 -21.34 2.50
CA ASP A 48 9.96 -22.74 2.19
C ASP A 48 8.83 -23.70 2.56
N GLU A 49 7.81 -23.28 3.32
CA GLU A 49 6.62 -24.09 3.64
C GLU A 49 5.35 -23.23 3.83
N MET A 50 5.01 -22.38 2.85
CA MET A 50 3.60 -21.96 2.70
C MET A 50 3.06 -22.58 1.43
N GLU A 51 2.23 -23.59 1.64
CA GLU A 51 1.48 -24.27 0.60
C GLU A 51 0.84 -23.26 -0.35
N LYS A 52 1.05 -23.58 -1.62
CA LYS A 52 0.24 -23.25 -2.78
C LYS A 52 -1.26 -23.28 -2.43
N THR A 53 -1.80 -22.19 -1.90
CA THR A 53 -3.25 -21.96 -1.93
C THR A 53 -3.60 -21.44 -3.31
N ASP A 54 -3.70 -22.40 -4.24
CA ASP A 54 -4.36 -22.19 -5.51
C ASP A 54 -5.77 -21.64 -5.26
N ASN A 55 -6.05 -20.46 -5.82
CA ASN A 55 -7.37 -20.04 -6.34
C ASN A 55 -8.62 -20.22 -5.45
N VAL A 56 -8.90 -19.30 -4.53
CA VAL A 56 -10.25 -19.16 -3.93
C VAL A 56 -10.95 -17.82 -4.27
N PHE A 57 -10.28 -16.86 -4.93
CA PHE A 57 -10.88 -15.56 -5.29
C PHE A 57 -10.97 -15.31 -6.80
N LYS A 58 -11.46 -16.30 -7.57
CA LYS A 58 -11.83 -16.10 -8.98
C LYS A 58 -13.33 -16.16 -9.30
N ASP A 59 -14.18 -16.47 -8.34
CA ASP A 59 -15.64 -16.41 -8.54
C ASP A 59 -16.26 -15.43 -7.58
N SER A 60 -16.42 -14.18 -8.04
CA SER A 60 -17.56 -13.28 -7.76
C SER A 60 -17.22 -11.86 -8.21
N ALA A 61 -16.81 -11.69 -9.46
CA ALA A 61 -17.16 -10.47 -10.17
C ALA A 61 -18.66 -10.56 -10.46
N THR A 62 -19.50 -10.33 -9.43
CA THR A 62 -20.90 -10.01 -9.68
C THR A 62 -20.88 -8.71 -10.45
N LYS A 63 -21.02 -8.82 -11.77
CA LYS A 63 -21.33 -7.71 -12.66
C LYS A 63 -22.70 -7.19 -12.22
N VAL A 64 -22.74 -6.29 -11.24
CA VAL A 64 -23.89 -5.41 -11.06
C VAL A 64 -23.82 -4.40 -12.18
N GLY A 65 -24.29 -4.84 -13.36
CA GLY A 65 -24.54 -3.94 -14.47
C GLY A 65 -25.72 -3.06 -14.09
N VAL A 66 -25.45 -1.79 -13.79
CA VAL A 66 -26.51 -0.77 -13.83
C VAL A 66 -26.72 -0.45 -15.30
N SER A 67 -27.70 -1.09 -15.93
CA SER A 67 -28.21 -0.65 -17.22
C SER A 67 -29.15 0.53 -16.98
N ALA A 68 -28.63 1.75 -17.09
CA ALA A 68 -29.47 2.93 -17.26
C ALA A 68 -29.83 3.01 -18.75
N ASN A 69 -31.05 2.61 -19.09
CA ASN A 69 -31.61 2.89 -20.41
C ASN A 69 -31.94 4.39 -20.46
N PHE A 70 -31.03 5.20 -21.01
CA PHE A 70 -31.38 6.56 -21.43
C PHE A 70 -31.89 6.49 -22.86
N SER A 71 -33.20 6.37 -23.00
CA SER A 71 -33.92 6.74 -24.22
C SER A 71 -34.57 8.09 -23.98
N GLY A 72 -34.04 9.14 -24.63
CA GLY A 72 -34.60 10.49 -24.57
C GLY A 72 -33.52 11.54 -24.45
#